data_AF-T0Z6J6-F1
#
_entry.id   AF-T0Z6J6-F1
#
_cell.length_a   1.000
_cell.length_b   1.000
_cell.length_c   1.000
_cell.angle_alpha   90.00
_cell.angle_beta   90.00
_cell.angle_gamma   90.00
#
_symmetry.space_group_name_H-M   'P 1'
#
loop_
_entity.id
_entity.type
_entity.pdbx_description
1 polymer ?
#
loop_
_entity_poly.entity_id
_entity_poly.type
_entity_poly.pdbx_seq_one_letter_code
_entity_poly.pdbx_strand_id
1 'polypeptide(L)'
;MNIIERYDATLKSKVETACRRIAPLWPLKHFVAVNPYFGLSDQSFWQADQTLRRVTGTGLCMPREYYKEQLANGRITRNDLTGALQEMGSTWDLPSLDREMARKDEKPKSSFPLLSDVLGDLEHREWSGFVVERISQYCAAYFDEGQALWTMPWK
;
A
#
# COMPACT_ATOMS: atom_id res chain seq x y z
N MET A 1 -5.95 -36.41 -4.56
CA MET A 1 -5.24 -35.12 -4.46
C MET A 1 -4.89 -34.93 -3.00
N ASN A 2 -3.63 -35.17 -2.65
CA ASN A 2 -3.20 -35.26 -1.25
C ASN A 2 -3.24 -33.87 -0.58
N ILE A 3 -3.43 -33.84 0.73
CA ILE A 3 -3.58 -32.61 1.52
C ILE A 3 -2.40 -31.64 1.26
N ILE A 4 -1.17 -32.17 1.15
CA ILE A 4 0.05 -31.41 0.87
C ILE A 4 0.02 -30.73 -0.52
N GLU A 5 -0.44 -31.43 -1.57
CA GLU A 5 -0.56 -30.88 -2.93
C GLU A 5 -1.59 -29.74 -3.01
N ARG A 6 -2.67 -29.83 -2.21
CA ARG A 6 -3.68 -28.76 -2.09
C ARG A 6 -3.14 -27.52 -1.39
N TYR A 7 -2.29 -27.68 -0.38
CA TYR A 7 -1.67 -26.55 0.33
C TYR A 7 -0.71 -25.78 -0.59
N ASP A 8 0.08 -26.48 -1.40
CA ASP A 8 1.03 -25.88 -2.32
C ASP A 8 0.34 -25.03 -3.40
N ALA A 9 -0.72 -25.57 -4.04
CA ALA A 9 -1.48 -24.82 -5.04
C ALA A 9 -2.18 -23.57 -4.47
N THR A 10 -2.72 -23.67 -3.24
CA THR A 10 -3.39 -22.54 -2.57
C THR A 10 -2.38 -21.46 -2.18
N LEU A 11 -1.22 -21.85 -1.66
CA LEU A 11 -0.15 -20.93 -1.30
C LEU A 11 0.38 -20.22 -2.55
N LYS A 12 0.68 -20.97 -3.61
CA LYS A 12 1.13 -20.42 -4.89
C LYS A 12 0.17 -19.36 -5.44
N SER A 13 -1.13 -19.65 -5.47
CA SER A 13 -2.13 -18.68 -5.93
C SER A 13 -2.16 -17.39 -5.09
N LYS A 14 -2.01 -17.51 -3.77
CA LYS A 14 -1.92 -16.34 -2.87
C LYS A 14 -0.64 -15.54 -3.10
N VAL A 15 0.50 -16.21 -3.30
CA VAL A 15 1.78 -15.58 -3.65
C VAL A 15 1.65 -14.83 -4.97
N GLU A 16 1.11 -15.46 -6.00
CA GLU A 16 0.88 -14.81 -7.31
C GLU A 16 -0.03 -13.58 -7.18
N THR A 17 -1.09 -13.67 -6.37
CA THR A 17 -1.99 -12.54 -6.10
C THR A 17 -1.26 -11.40 -5.40
N ALA A 18 -0.40 -11.71 -4.43
CA ALA A 18 0.43 -10.72 -3.75
C ALA A 18 1.45 -10.08 -4.71
N CYS A 19 2.11 -10.88 -5.55
CA CYS A 19 3.06 -10.39 -6.56
C CYS A 19 2.40 -9.44 -7.57
N ARG A 20 1.13 -9.64 -7.94
CA ARG A 20 0.38 -8.71 -8.81
C ARG A 20 0.16 -7.33 -8.20
N ARG A 21 0.30 -7.17 -6.89
CA ARG A 21 0.28 -5.85 -6.23
C ARG A 21 1.56 -5.04 -6.53
N ILE A 22 2.62 -5.71 -6.99
CA ILE A 22 3.87 -5.08 -7.42
C ILE A 22 3.78 -4.84 -8.93
N ALA A 23 4.06 -3.62 -9.37
CA ALA A 23 4.07 -3.32 -10.81
C ALA A 23 5.06 -4.26 -11.54
N PRO A 24 4.68 -4.86 -12.69
CA PRO A 24 5.43 -5.94 -13.35
C PRO A 24 6.71 -5.48 -14.07
N LEU A 25 7.36 -4.42 -13.59
CA LEU A 25 8.38 -3.73 -14.34
C LEU A 25 9.77 -4.15 -13.87
N TRP A 26 10.33 -5.11 -14.60
CA TRP A 26 11.73 -5.51 -14.50
C TRP A 26 12.42 -5.41 -15.87
N PRO A 27 13.69 -4.96 -15.92
CA PRO A 27 14.49 -4.54 -14.78
C PRO A 27 14.24 -3.06 -14.40
N LEU A 28 14.14 -2.79 -13.09
CA LEU A 28 13.84 -1.47 -12.52
C LEU A 28 14.80 -0.36 -12.99
N LYS A 29 16.06 -0.73 -13.31
CA LYS A 29 17.13 0.18 -13.77
C LYS A 29 16.85 0.88 -15.10
N HIS A 30 15.82 0.47 -15.84
CA HIS A 30 15.48 1.02 -17.16
C HIS A 30 14.12 1.72 -17.21
N PHE A 31 13.47 1.98 -16.07
CA PHE A 31 12.12 2.55 -16.08
C PHE A 31 11.96 3.79 -15.17
N VAL A 32 11.28 4.81 -15.71
CA VAL A 32 10.98 6.08 -15.03
C VAL A 32 9.48 6.11 -14.74
N ALA A 33 9.14 6.17 -13.46
CA ALA A 33 7.81 6.31 -12.87
C ALA A 33 6.78 5.21 -13.27
N VAL A 34 6.66 4.20 -12.42
CA VAL A 34 5.53 3.28 -12.41
C VAL A 34 4.42 3.86 -11.54
N ASN A 35 3.16 3.73 -11.95
CA ASN A 35 2.03 4.17 -11.13
C ASN A 35 2.09 3.49 -9.74
N PRO A 36 2.25 4.22 -8.62
CA PRO A 36 2.36 3.63 -7.29
C PRO A 36 1.09 2.87 -6.86
N TYR A 37 -0.02 3.10 -7.55
CA TYR A 37 -1.30 2.45 -7.33
C TYR A 37 -1.61 1.36 -8.35
N PHE A 38 -0.65 0.93 -9.19
CA PHE A 38 -0.85 -0.13 -10.18
C PHE A 38 -1.43 -1.39 -9.53
N GLY A 39 -0.89 -1.76 -8.37
CA GLY A 39 -1.36 -2.89 -7.61
C GLY A 39 -2.79 -2.75 -7.08
N LEU A 40 -3.44 -1.59 -7.19
CA LEU A 40 -4.81 -1.35 -6.71
C LEU A 40 -5.77 -1.02 -7.87
N SER A 41 -5.36 -1.20 -9.12
CA SER A 41 -6.16 -0.83 -10.30
C SER A 41 -7.45 -1.63 -10.46
N ASP A 42 -7.57 -2.76 -9.76
CA ASP A 42 -8.78 -3.58 -9.65
C ASP A 42 -9.84 -2.97 -8.70
N GLN A 43 -9.48 -1.95 -7.93
CA GLN A 43 -10.33 -1.33 -6.92
C GLN A 43 -10.85 0.03 -7.40
N SER A 44 -12.07 0.39 -6.98
CA SER A 44 -12.52 1.78 -7.11
C SER A 44 -11.67 2.71 -6.24
N PHE A 45 -11.67 4.00 -6.55
CA PHE A 45 -10.88 5.00 -5.81
C PHE A 45 -11.07 4.91 -4.29
N TRP A 46 -12.33 4.82 -3.83
CA TRP A 46 -12.65 4.74 -2.39
C TRP A 46 -12.26 3.41 -1.75
N GLN A 47 -12.32 2.31 -2.50
CA GLN A 47 -11.83 1.01 -2.03
C GLN A 47 -10.30 1.03 -1.88
N ALA A 48 -9.59 1.62 -2.84
CA ALA A 48 -8.14 1.78 -2.79
C ALA A 48 -7.70 2.69 -1.62
N ASP A 49 -8.40 3.82 -1.39
CA ASP A 49 -8.15 4.69 -0.23
C ASP A 49 -8.30 3.93 1.10
N GLN A 50 -9.37 3.14 1.26
CA GLN A 50 -9.58 2.33 2.47
C GLN A 50 -8.51 1.24 2.63
N THR A 51 -8.13 0.57 1.54
CA THR A 51 -7.06 -0.44 1.55
C THR A 51 -5.74 0.19 2.01
N LEU A 52 -5.36 1.34 1.46
CA LEU A 52 -4.14 2.03 1.85
C LEU A 52 -4.19 2.50 3.31
N ARG A 53 -5.30 3.11 3.76
CA ARG A 53 -5.45 3.50 5.18
C ARG A 53 -5.25 2.34 6.13
N ARG A 54 -5.74 1.15 5.76
CA ARG A 54 -5.60 -0.06 6.58
C ARG A 54 -4.16 -0.59 6.61
N VAL A 55 -3.45 -0.52 5.48
CA VAL A 55 -2.13 -1.14 5.32
C VAL A 55 -1.00 -0.18 5.68
N THR A 56 -1.04 1.05 5.17
CA THR A 56 0.03 2.04 5.32
C THR A 56 -0.29 3.11 6.36
N GLY A 57 -1.56 3.23 6.76
CA GLY A 57 -2.00 4.32 7.64
C GLY A 57 -2.22 5.62 6.89
N THR A 58 -2.09 5.64 5.57
CA THR A 58 -2.34 6.82 4.74
C THR A 58 -3.28 6.46 3.61
N GLY A 59 -4.21 7.36 3.28
CA GLY A 59 -5.14 7.16 2.17
C GLY A 59 -4.64 7.78 0.87
N LEU A 60 -5.54 7.87 -0.11
CA LEU A 60 -5.36 8.62 -1.36
C LEU A 60 -5.71 10.10 -1.21
N CYS A 61 -6.55 10.44 -0.22
CA CYS A 61 -6.95 11.81 0.04
C CYS A 61 -5.97 12.55 0.97
N MET A 62 -5.83 13.86 0.76
CA MET A 62 -5.16 14.75 1.70
C MET A 62 -5.84 14.72 3.08
N PRO A 63 -5.12 15.04 4.18
CA PRO A 63 -5.72 15.17 5.51
C PRO A 63 -6.85 16.20 5.55
N ARG A 64 -7.78 16.07 6.49
CA ARG A 64 -8.92 16.99 6.59
C ARG A 64 -8.50 18.45 6.80
N GLU A 65 -7.41 18.66 7.55
CA GLU A 65 -6.81 19.98 7.80
C GLU A 65 -6.41 20.71 6.52
N TYR A 66 -5.91 19.99 5.51
CA TYR A 66 -5.57 20.58 4.22
C TYR A 66 -6.80 21.23 3.57
N TYR A 67 -7.93 20.52 3.54
CA TYR A 67 -9.16 21.05 2.94
C TYR A 67 -9.76 22.21 3.73
N LYS A 68 -9.65 22.19 5.07
CA LYS A 68 -10.05 23.34 5.91
C LYS A 68 -9.25 24.60 5.54
N GLU A 69 -7.95 24.45 5.33
CA GLU A 69 -7.09 25.55 4.92
C GLU A 69 -7.46 26.08 3.53
N GLN A 70 -7.73 25.18 2.57
CA GLN A 70 -8.13 25.61 1.22
C GLN A 70 -9.49 26.32 1.21
N LEU A 71 -10.42 25.94 2.09
CA LEU A 71 -11.68 26.65 2.32
C LEU A 71 -11.45 28.04 2.92
N ALA A 72 -10.60 28.13 3.95
CA ALA A 72 -10.27 29.39 4.62
C ALA A 72 -9.58 30.39 3.67
N ASN A 73 -8.72 29.88 2.78
CA ASN A 73 -8.02 30.68 1.78
C ASN A 73 -8.89 31.01 0.55
N GLY A 74 -10.14 30.52 0.50
CA GLY A 74 -11.07 30.76 -0.60
C GLY A 74 -10.73 30.03 -1.91
N ARG A 75 -9.76 29.10 -1.90
CA ARG A 75 -9.45 28.24 -3.06
C ARG A 75 -10.59 27.26 -3.34
N ILE A 76 -11.17 26.71 -2.28
CA ILE A 76 -12.40 25.92 -2.34
C ILE A 76 -13.51 26.81 -1.81
N THR A 77 -14.60 26.93 -2.56
CA THR A 77 -15.77 27.72 -2.19
C THR A 77 -16.95 26.81 -1.81
N ARG A 78 -17.97 27.39 -1.17
CA ARG A 78 -19.22 26.65 -0.90
C ARG A 78 -19.95 26.22 -2.17
N ASN A 79 -19.80 26.97 -3.26
CA ASN A 79 -20.38 26.60 -4.55
C ASN A 79 -19.69 25.35 -5.11
N ASP A 80 -18.37 25.23 -4.95
CA ASP A 80 -17.62 24.05 -5.36
C ASP A 80 -18.07 22.81 -4.58
N LEU A 81 -18.25 22.94 -3.26
CA LEU A 81 -18.78 21.86 -2.43
C LEU A 81 -20.20 21.46 -2.83
N THR A 82 -21.06 22.42 -3.14
CA THR A 82 -22.43 22.15 -3.60
C THR A 82 -22.43 21.43 -4.94
N GLY A 83 -21.59 21.87 -5.89
CA GLY A 83 -21.43 21.23 -7.18
C GLY A 83 -20.93 19.79 -7.05
N ALA A 84 -19.93 19.57 -6.20
CA ALA A 84 -19.41 18.23 -5.93
C ALA A 84 -20.48 17.29 -5.33
N LEU A 85 -21.29 17.77 -4.39
CA LEU A 85 -22.38 16.98 -3.81
C LEU A 85 -23.42 16.56 -4.85
N GLN A 86 -23.75 17.47 -5.79
CA GLN A 86 -24.66 17.20 -6.89
C GLN A 86 -24.09 16.20 -7.90
N GLU A 87 -22.83 16.39 -8.31
CA GLU A 87 -22.14 15.49 -9.25
C GLU A 87 -22.01 14.07 -8.70
N MET A 88 -21.76 13.95 -7.40
CA MET A 88 -21.69 12.65 -6.71
C MET A 88 -23.08 12.03 -6.45
N GLY A 89 -24.18 12.76 -6.65
CA GLY A 89 -25.51 12.31 -6.24
C GLY A 89 -25.60 12.02 -4.74
N SER A 90 -24.87 12.78 -3.92
CA SER A 90 -24.76 12.54 -2.48
C SER A 90 -26.04 12.91 -1.73
N THR A 91 -26.36 12.16 -0.68
CA THR A 91 -27.47 12.48 0.24
C THR A 91 -27.08 13.52 1.30
N TRP A 92 -25.84 14.00 1.28
CA TRP A 92 -25.33 14.95 2.27
C TRP A 92 -25.72 16.39 1.92
N ASP A 93 -26.00 17.19 2.94
CA ASP A 93 -26.17 18.64 2.83
C ASP A 93 -24.91 19.38 3.34
N LEU A 94 -24.76 20.65 2.94
CA LEU A 94 -23.64 21.48 3.38
C LEU A 94 -23.51 21.56 4.91
N PRO A 95 -24.59 21.76 5.69
CA PRO A 95 -24.50 21.77 7.15
C PRO A 95 -23.97 20.46 7.75
N SER A 96 -24.36 19.29 7.23
CA SER A 96 -23.82 18.02 7.71
C SER A 96 -22.36 17.84 7.35
N LEU A 97 -21.96 18.28 6.16
CA LEU A 97 -20.56 18.30 5.75
C LEU A 97 -19.73 19.19 6.68
N ASP A 98 -20.20 20.41 6.98
CA ASP A 98 -19.53 21.34 7.90
C ASP A 98 -19.35 20.71 9.30
N ARG A 99 -20.36 19.99 9.80
CA ARG A 99 -20.27 19.26 11.09
C ARG A 99 -19.21 18.16 11.06
N GLU A 100 -19.14 17.38 9.99
CA GLU A 100 -18.14 16.31 9.89
C GLU A 100 -16.73 16.89 9.71
N MET A 101 -16.60 17.98 8.95
CA MET A 101 -15.34 18.70 8.78
C MET A 101 -14.84 19.25 10.12
N ALA A 102 -15.72 19.70 11.02
CA ALA A 102 -15.34 20.19 12.34
C ALA A 102 -14.76 19.11 13.28
N ARG A 103 -15.01 17.82 13.02
CA ARG A 103 -14.43 16.74 13.83
C ARG A 103 -12.92 16.67 13.66
N LYS A 104 -12.21 16.35 14.75
CA LYS A 104 -10.77 16.05 14.69
C LYS A 104 -10.56 14.80 13.85
N ASP A 105 -9.56 14.83 12.98
CA ASP A 105 -9.11 13.62 12.31
C ASP A 105 -8.52 12.68 13.35
N GLU A 106 -9.03 11.45 13.39
CA GLU A 106 -8.39 10.38 14.14
C GLU A 106 -7.15 9.98 13.35
N LYS A 107 -5.97 10.02 13.98
CA LYS A 107 -4.77 9.50 13.35
C LYS A 107 -4.99 8.02 13.06
N PRO A 108 -4.95 7.59 11.79
CA PRO A 108 -5.02 6.18 11.47
C PRO A 108 -3.87 5.46 12.15
N LYS A 109 -4.19 4.60 13.12
CA LYS A 109 -3.26 3.64 13.70
C LYS A 109 -3.14 2.50 12.68
N SER A 110 -2.24 2.61 11.72
CA SER A 110 -1.89 1.42 10.93
C SER A 110 -1.00 0.52 11.77
N SER A 111 -1.42 -0.73 11.86
CA SER A 111 -0.68 -1.83 12.45
C SER A 111 -0.98 -3.06 11.61
N PHE A 112 -0.58 -3.07 10.33
CA PHE A 112 -0.48 -4.33 9.61
C PHE A 112 0.91 -4.90 9.93
N PRO A 113 1.08 -5.67 11.03
CA PRO A 113 2.39 -6.18 11.39
C PRO A 113 2.87 -7.13 10.28
N LEU A 114 4.15 -7.08 9.97
CA LEU A 114 4.73 -8.07 9.07
C LEU A 114 4.73 -9.42 9.78
N LEU A 115 4.65 -10.51 9.01
CA LEU A 115 4.74 -11.86 9.57
C LEU A 115 6.05 -12.04 10.37
N SER A 116 7.15 -11.46 9.89
CA SER A 116 8.44 -11.50 10.57
C SER A 116 8.41 -10.78 11.92
N ASP A 117 7.68 -9.67 12.03
CA ASP A 117 7.53 -8.94 13.29
C ASP A 117 6.70 -9.76 14.29
N VAL A 118 5.58 -10.34 13.83
CA VAL A 118 4.75 -11.22 14.68
C VAL A 118 5.54 -12.43 15.19
N LEU A 119 6.32 -13.07 14.31
CA LEU A 119 7.18 -14.20 14.71
C LEU A 119 8.30 -13.75 15.65
N GLY A 120 8.85 -12.55 15.44
CA GLY A 120 9.87 -11.97 16.31
C GLY A 120 9.37 -11.78 17.73
N ASP A 121 8.16 -11.25 17.88
CA ASP A 121 7.51 -11.05 19.18
C ASP A 121 7.19 -12.39 19.89
N LEU A 122 6.69 -13.38 19.15
CA LEU A 122 6.30 -14.68 19.70
C LEU A 122 7.50 -15.54 20.12
N GLU A 123 8.57 -15.52 19.35
CA GLU A 123 9.75 -16.36 19.58
C GLU A 123 10.89 -15.63 20.28
N HIS A 124 10.75 -14.33 20.52
CA HIS A 124 11.79 -13.43 21.03
C HIS A 124 13.09 -13.51 20.20
N ARG A 125 12.95 -13.42 18.87
CA ARG A 125 14.05 -13.54 17.89
C ARG A 125 13.99 -12.42 16.84
N GLU A 126 15.16 -12.06 16.30
CA GLU A 126 15.28 -11.05 15.23
C GLU A 126 14.96 -11.62 13.83
N TRP A 127 13.73 -12.10 13.65
CA TRP A 127 13.27 -12.66 12.37
C TRP A 127 13.28 -11.65 11.23
N SER A 128 12.92 -10.40 11.49
CA SER A 128 12.95 -9.33 10.48
C SER A 128 14.39 -9.09 9.98
N GLY A 129 15.37 -9.04 10.89
CA GLY A 129 16.79 -8.93 10.52
C GLY A 129 17.27 -10.12 9.69
N PHE A 130 16.94 -11.34 10.12
CA PHE A 130 17.31 -12.57 9.40
C PHE A 130 16.75 -12.61 7.96
N VAL A 131 15.47 -12.29 7.79
CA VAL A 131 14.83 -12.28 6.46
C VAL A 131 15.48 -11.24 5.55
N VAL A 132 15.72 -10.03 6.06
CA VAL A 132 16.38 -8.95 5.30
C VAL A 132 17.79 -9.37 4.90
N GLU A 133 18.57 -9.95 5.81
CA GLU A 133 19.94 -10.41 5.53
C GLU A 133 19.96 -11.47 4.41
N ARG A 134 19.11 -12.49 4.51
CA ARG A 134 19.08 -13.61 3.54
C ARG A 134 18.65 -13.15 2.15
N ILE A 135 17.62 -12.31 2.06
CA ILE A 135 17.19 -11.73 0.78
C ILE A 135 18.29 -10.84 0.20
N SER A 136 18.93 -10.02 1.03
CA SER A 136 20.01 -9.11 0.60
C SER A 136 21.22 -9.88 0.06
N GLN A 137 21.65 -10.95 0.74
CA GLN A 137 22.76 -11.81 0.29
C GLN A 137 22.44 -12.47 -1.05
N TYR A 138 21.22 -13.00 -1.21
CA TYR A 138 20.79 -13.58 -2.48
C TYR A 138 20.77 -12.55 -3.60
N CYS A 139 20.17 -11.38 -3.36
CA CYS A 139 20.12 -10.30 -4.34
C CYS A 139 21.52 -9.80 -4.72
N ALA A 140 22.42 -9.65 -3.75
CA ALA A 140 23.81 -9.27 -4.01
C ALA A 140 24.48 -10.28 -4.95
N ALA A 141 24.38 -11.59 -4.67
CA ALA A 141 24.95 -12.61 -5.53
C ALA A 141 24.26 -12.73 -6.91
N TYR A 142 22.94 -12.50 -6.99
CA TYR A 142 22.17 -12.56 -8.23
C TYR A 142 22.44 -11.40 -9.19
N PHE A 143 22.52 -10.18 -8.64
CA PHE A 143 22.72 -8.94 -9.38
C PHE A 143 24.16 -8.45 -9.36
N ASP A 144 25.10 -9.30 -8.93
CA ASP A 144 26.54 -9.01 -8.88
C ASP A 144 27.13 -8.63 -10.26
N GLU A 145 26.49 -9.05 -11.36
CA GLU A 145 26.93 -8.78 -12.74
C GLU A 145 28.42 -9.15 -13.01
N GLY A 146 28.99 -10.07 -12.23
CA GLY A 146 30.35 -10.60 -12.41
C GLY A 146 31.44 -9.84 -11.66
N GLN A 147 31.11 -9.08 -10.62
CA GLN A 147 32.09 -8.42 -9.73
C GLN A 147 32.77 -9.42 -8.78
N ALA A 148 32.04 -10.45 -8.35
CA ALA A 148 32.56 -11.53 -7.54
C ALA A 148 33.30 -12.57 -8.41
N LEU A 149 34.43 -13.06 -7.89
CA LEU A 149 35.21 -14.14 -8.50
C LEU A 149 34.42 -15.46 -8.58
N TRP A 150 33.45 -15.66 -7.68
CA TRP A 150 32.63 -16.85 -7.63
C TRP A 150 31.24 -16.57 -8.16
N THR A 151 30.90 -17.22 -9.27
CA THR A 151 29.57 -17.12 -9.89
C THR A 151 28.54 -17.93 -9.11
N MET A 152 27.28 -17.51 -9.15
CA MET A 152 26.21 -18.30 -8.55
C MET A 152 26.04 -19.65 -9.27
N PRO A 153 25.87 -20.78 -8.54
CA PRO A 153 25.90 -22.11 -9.13
C PRO A 153 24.77 -22.42 -10.12
N TRP A 154 23.67 -21.67 -10.06
CA TRP A 154 22.44 -21.90 -10.83
C TRP A 154 22.12 -20.76 -11.81
N LYS A 155 23.12 -19.94 -12.15
CA LYS A 155 23.02 -18.88 -13.16
C LYS A 155 23.92 -19.18 -14.35
#